data_AF-A0A3D1DYE3-F1
#
_entry.id   AF-A0A3D1DYE3-F1
#
_cell.length_a   1.000
_cell.length_b   1.000
_cell.length_c   1.000
_cell.angle_alpha   90.00
_cell.angle_beta   90.00
_cell.angle_gamma   90.00
#
_symmetry.space_group_name_H-M   'P 1'
#
loop_
_entity.id
_entity.type
_entity.pdbx_description
1 polymer ?
#
loop_
_entity_poly.entity_id
_entity_poly.type
_entity_poly.pdbx_seq_one_letter_code
_entity_poly.pdbx_strand_id
1 'polypeptide(L)' 'MAAPVNRFKADLKAGKQTIGCWLTQGTGIAAEIAATADFDWLLVDAEHSPNDIPSIITQLQVIAGYSAAGLVRPP' A
#
# COMPACT_ATOMS: atom_id res chain seq x y z
N MET A 1 -16.41 -10.21 18.09
CA MET A 1 -16.00 -10.52 16.70
C MET A 1 -14.48 -10.41 16.64
N ALA A 2 -13.77 -11.35 16.01
CA ALA A 2 -12.31 -11.26 15.90
C ALA A 2 -11.91 -10.16 14.90
N ALA A 3 -10.78 -9.49 15.13
CA ALA A 3 -10.25 -8.53 14.18
C ALA A 3 -9.85 -9.22 12.86
N PRO A 4 -9.95 -8.53 11.70
CA PRO A 4 -9.49 -9.08 10.43
C PRO A 4 -7.98 -9.38 10.46
N VAL A 5 -7.57 -10.42 9.74
CA VAL A 5 -6.17 -10.85 9.67
C VAL A 5 -5.40 -9.94 8.70
N ASN A 6 -4.36 -9.28 9.20
CA ASN A 6 -3.38 -8.59 8.36
C ASN A 6 -2.36 -9.60 7.81
N ARG A 7 -2.50 -9.99 6.55
CA ARG A 7 -1.65 -10.99 5.88
C ARG A 7 -0.19 -10.54 5.79
N PHE A 8 0.05 -9.30 5.37
CA PHE A 8 1.40 -8.73 5.32
C PHE A 8 2.14 -8.85 6.66
N LYS A 9 1.48 -8.50 7.77
CA LYS A 9 2.04 -8.67 9.12
C LYS A 9 2.33 -10.13 9.46
N ALA A 10 1.49 -11.06 9.02
CA ALA A 10 1.70 -12.49 9.26
C ALA A 10 2.90 -13.03 8.45
N ASP A 11 3.04 -12.61 7.19
CA ASP A 11 4.15 -13.02 6.32
C ASP A 11 5.50 -12.50 6.82
N LEU A 12 5.56 -11.23 7.27
CA LEU A 12 6.74 -10.69 7.94
C LEU A 12 7.14 -11.50 9.18
N LYS A 13 6.16 -11.86 10.02
CA LYS A 13 6.41 -12.69 11.23
C LYS A 13 6.89 -14.09 10.90
N ALA A 14 6.49 -14.62 9.74
CA ALA A 14 6.93 -15.92 9.26
C ALA A 14 8.32 -15.87 8.58
N GLY A 15 8.95 -14.69 8.50
CA GLY A 15 10.24 -14.52 7.83
C GLY A 15 10.17 -14.70 6.32
N LYS A 16 8.98 -14.59 5.71
CA LYS A 16 8.84 -14.63 4.27
C LYS A 16 9.38 -13.35 3.67
N GLN A 17 10.09 -13.47 2.56
CA GLN A 17 10.45 -12.31 1.74
C GLN A 17 9.18 -11.70 1.15
N THR A 18 9.04 -10.39 1.28
CA THR A 18 7.95 -9.61 0.68
C THR A 18 8.53 -8.51 -0.19
N ILE A 19 8.15 -8.45 -1.47
CA ILE A 19 8.59 -7.46 -2.44
C ILE A 19 7.54 -6.36 -2.55
N GLY A 20 7.97 -5.10 -2.50
CA GLY A 20 7.06 -3.97 -2.61
C GLY A 20 7.54 -2.85 -3.51
N CYS A 21 6.64 -1.90 -3.73
CA CYS A 21 6.86 -0.73 -4.56
C CYS A 21 6.55 0.57 -3.80
N TRP A 22 7.39 1.59 -4.03
CA TRP A 22 7.18 2.94 -3.51
C TRP A 22 6.29 3.73 -4.46
N LEU A 23 5.22 4.33 -3.93
CA LEU A 23 4.31 5.21 -4.66
C LEU A 23 4.60 6.67 -4.29
N THR A 24 5.11 7.42 -5.26
CA THR A 24 5.53 8.82 -5.11
C THR A 24 4.73 9.77 -6.01
N GLN A 25 3.86 9.23 -6.87
CA GLN A 25 3.13 9.97 -7.90
C GLN A 25 1.92 10.74 -7.36
N GLY A 26 1.41 10.37 -6.17
CA GLY A 26 0.32 11.07 -5.49
C GLY A 26 -1.07 10.91 -6.11
N THR A 27 -1.29 9.90 -6.95
CA THR A 27 -2.57 9.70 -7.65
C THR A 27 -3.10 8.28 -7.50
N GLY A 28 -4.42 8.13 -7.45
CA GLY A 28 -5.08 6.82 -7.45
C GLY A 28 -4.83 6.03 -8.74
N ILE A 29 -4.70 6.70 -9.88
CA ILE A 29 -4.43 6.06 -11.18
C ILE A 29 -3.08 5.33 -11.16
N ALA A 30 -2.02 5.99 -10.68
CA ALA A 30 -0.71 5.37 -10.58
C ALA A 30 -0.72 4.19 -9.58
N ALA A 31 -1.45 4.33 -8.47
CA ALA A 31 -1.64 3.25 -7.50
C ALA A 31 -2.39 2.05 -8.10
N GLU A 32 -3.39 2.28 -8.94
CA GLU A 32 -4.16 1.21 -9.61
C GLU A 32 -3.26 0.43 -10.56
N ILE A 33 -2.49 1.15 -11.39
CA ILE A 33 -1.50 0.54 -12.29
C ILE A 33 -0.50 -0.31 -11.47
N ALA A 34 0.06 0.26 -10.41
CA ALA A 34 1.01 -0.46 -9.55
C ALA A 34 0.38 -1.68 -8.84
N ALA A 35 -0.90 -1.60 -8.47
CA ALA A 35 -1.62 -2.70 -7.83
C ALA A 35 -1.86 -3.90 -8.76
N THR A 36 -1.77 -3.70 -10.07
CA THR A 36 -1.81 -4.81 -11.07
C THR A 36 -0.46 -5.51 -11.27
N ALA A 37 0.63 -4.99 -10.69
CA ALA A 37 1.99 -5.48 -10.94
C ALA A 37 2.48 -6.57 -9.95
N ASP A 38 1.56 -7.24 -9.25
CA ASP A 38 1.82 -8.38 -8.36
C ASP A 38 2.84 -8.13 -7.22
N PHE A 39 2.92 -6.89 -6.72
CA PHE A 39 3.67 -6.59 -5.49
C PHE A 39 2.94 -7.10 -4.24
N ASP A 40 3.69 -7.54 -3.23
CA ASP A 40 3.13 -7.94 -1.93
C ASP A 40 2.60 -6.72 -1.15
N TRP A 41 3.22 -5.56 -1.33
CA TRP A 41 2.81 -4.31 -0.70
C TRP A 41 3.16 -3.08 -1.54
N LEU A 42 2.36 -2.03 -1.34
CA LEU A 42 2.53 -0.72 -1.96
C LEU A 42 2.60 0.34 -0.86
N LEU A 43 3.66 1.14 -0.85
CA LEU A 43 3.87 2.18 0.15
C LEU A 43 3.56 3.56 -0.44
N VAL A 44 2.50 4.18 0.08
CA VAL A 44 2.16 5.58 -0.18
C VAL A 44 3.09 6.46 0.63
N ASP A 45 3.97 7.19 -0.05
CA ASP A 45 4.93 8.06 0.60
C ASP A 45 4.32 9.44 0.87
N ALA A 46 4.04 9.77 2.13
CA ALA A 46 3.57 11.09 2.54
C ALA A 46 4.64 11.91 3.27
N GLU A 47 5.88 11.41 3.35
CA GLU A 47 7.01 12.13 3.95
C GLU A 47 7.80 12.90 2.90
N HIS A 48 8.10 12.27 1.77
CA HIS A 48 8.97 12.85 0.72
C HIS A 48 8.31 13.00 -0.64
N SER A 49 7.03 12.65 -0.76
CA SER A 49 6.25 12.84 -1.97
C SER A 49 5.03 13.73 -1.67
N PRO A 50 4.42 14.38 -2.69
CA PRO A 50 3.36 15.36 -2.48
C PRO A 50 2.01 14.67 -2.19
N ASN A 51 1.95 13.85 -1.15
CA ASN A 51 0.74 13.19 -0.69
C ASN A 51 0.14 13.92 0.53
N ASP A 52 -1.17 14.12 0.48
CA ASP A 52 -1.97 14.63 1.59
C ASP A 52 -3.03 13.58 2.00
N ILE A 53 -3.83 13.88 3.02
CA ILE A 53 -4.85 12.94 3.50
C ILE A 53 -5.83 12.52 2.38
N PRO A 54 -6.41 13.44 1.58
CA PRO A 54 -7.22 13.07 0.43
C PRO A 54 -6.53 12.14 -0.59
N SER A 55 -5.27 12.41 -0.96
CA SER A 55 -4.55 11.57 -1.92
C SER A 55 -4.23 10.19 -1.34
N ILE A 56 -3.91 10.11 -0.05
CA ILE A 56 -3.68 8.85 0.68
C ILE A 56 -4.96 8.02 0.69
N ILE A 57 -6.11 8.61 1.04
CA ILE A 57 -7.40 7.90 1.06
C ILE A 57 -7.71 7.34 -0.33
N THR A 58 -7.55 8.14 -1.37
CA THR A 58 -7.83 7.72 -2.76
C THR A 58 -6.94 6.53 -3.16
N GLN A 59 -5.64 6.59 -2.87
CA GLN A 59 -4.73 5.49 -3.18
C GLN A 59 -5.03 4.23 -2.37
N LEU A 60 -5.35 4.35 -1.07
CA LEU A 60 -5.71 3.20 -0.23
C LEU A 60 -7.03 2.55 -0.66
N GLN A 61 -8.01 3.33 -1.09
CA GLN A 61 -9.27 2.82 -1.64
C GLN A 61 -9.04 2.00 -2.92
N VAL A 62 -8.15 2.47 -3.80
CA VAL A 62 -7.74 1.74 -4.99
C VAL A 62 -7.03 0.44 -4.61
N ILE A 63 -6.01 0.51 -3.75
CA ILE A 63 -5.21 -0.67 -3.33
C ILE A 63 -6.09 -1.73 -2.66
N ALA A 64 -7.13 -1.33 -1.92
CA ALA A 64 -8.07 -2.26 -1.27
C ALA A 64 -8.83 -3.16 -2.24
N GLY A 65 -8.87 -2.84 -3.53
CA GLY A 65 -9.43 -3.71 -4.59
C GLY A 65 -8.51 -4.85 -5.05
N TYR A 66 -7.25 -4.89 -4.57
CA TYR A 66 -6.21 -5.81 -5.03
C TYR A 66 -5.62 -6.65 -3.88
N SER A 67 -4.71 -7.56 -4.21
CA SER A 67 -4.02 -8.42 -3.23
C SER A 67 -2.93 -7.72 -2.44
N ALA A 68 -2.34 -6.66 -2.98
CA ALA A 68 -1.23 -5.93 -2.37
C ALA A 68 -1.67 -5.25 -1.05
N ALA A 69 -0.82 -5.30 -0.03
CA ALA A 69 -1.06 -4.55 1.20
C ALA A 69 -0.76 -3.05 1.03
N GLY A 70 -1.71 -2.19 1.39
CA GLY A 70 -1.51 -0.74 1.45
C GLY A 70 -0.76 -0.32 2.70
N LEU A 71 0.38 0.36 2.53
CA LEU A 71 1.19 0.96 3.58
C LEU A 71 1.25 2.47 3.40
N VAL A 72 1.38 3.22 4.49
CA VAL A 72 1.55 4.68 4.46
C VAL A 72 2.79 5.03 5.27
N ARG A 73 3.67 5.84 4.68
CA ARG A 73 4.76 6.52 5.39
C ARG A 73 4.31 7.94 5.71
N PRO A 74 3.88 8.25 6.94
CA PRO A 74 3.55 9.62 7.34
C PRO A 74 4.81 10.51 7.38
N PRO A 75 4.66 11.85 7.33
CA PRO A 75 5.77 12.78 7.52
C PRO A 75 6.37 12.74 8.93
#